data_AF-A0A954DJH8-F1
#
_entry.id   AF-A0A954DJH8-F1
#
_cell.length_a   1.000
_cell.length_b   1.000
_cell.length_c   1.000
_cell.angle_alpha   90.00
_cell.angle_beta   90.00
_cell.angle_gamma   90.00
#
_symmetry.space_group_name_H-M   'P 1'
#
loop_
_entity.id
_entity.type
_entity.pdbx_description
1 polymer ?
#
loop_
_entity_poly.entity_id
_entity_poly.type
_entity_poly.pdbx_seq_one_letter_code
_entity_poly.pdbx_strand_id
1 'polypeptide(L)'
;RTRRSWTDLLDSLLLHPVLGIPLLALIVFGMFQLVFGVADPFMEWIEAGQEAIGSGIEAITSPGALRSFLIDGIVNGVGSVLVFLPQIALLIAMVSVLEASGYMARAAYLLDRVLGRFGLSGRSFVPLATSFGCAIPGVMATRIIDDERDRLATILVAPLMSCSARLPVYVVLIGAFFPPAWAGVVLFGLYLLGIVVAVVVATVVR
;
A
#
# COMPACT_ATOMS: atom_id res chain seq x y z
N ARG A 1 -36.70 28.28 2.48
CA ARG A 1 -35.44 28.61 3.20
C ARG A 1 -34.67 27.30 3.44
N THR A 2 -33.99 26.79 2.43
CA THR A 2 -33.17 25.56 2.52
C THR A 2 -31.78 25.95 3.02
N ARG A 3 -31.51 25.73 4.31
CA ARG A 3 -30.14 25.78 4.81
C ARG A 3 -29.40 24.63 4.13
N ARG A 4 -28.53 24.92 3.16
CA ARG A 4 -27.53 23.96 2.69
C ARG A 4 -26.77 23.51 3.92
N SER A 5 -26.84 22.22 4.22
CA SER A 5 -26.05 21.67 5.32
C SER A 5 -24.57 21.76 4.92
N TRP A 6 -23.66 21.86 5.89
CA TRP A 6 -22.22 21.82 5.61
C TRP A 6 -21.83 20.60 4.77
N THR A 7 -22.58 19.52 4.90
CA THR A 7 -22.48 18.29 4.11
C THR A 7 -22.78 18.50 2.63
N ASP A 8 -23.77 19.34 2.27
CA ASP A 8 -24.14 19.63 0.87
C ASP A 8 -23.10 20.49 0.15
N LEU A 9 -22.45 21.41 0.89
CA LEU A 9 -21.36 22.24 0.37
C LEU A 9 -20.10 21.42 0.13
N LEU A 10 -19.76 20.55 1.09
CA LEU A 10 -18.67 19.59 0.94
C LEU A 10 -18.95 18.64 -0.24
N ASP A 11 -20.18 18.13 -0.36
CA ASP A 11 -20.58 17.30 -1.49
C ASP A 11 -20.48 18.02 -2.82
N SER A 12 -20.91 19.29 -2.91
CA SER A 12 -20.80 20.05 -4.16
C SER A 12 -19.37 20.32 -4.61
N LEU A 13 -18.43 20.44 -3.66
CA LEU A 13 -17.00 20.63 -3.93
C LEU A 13 -16.33 19.30 -4.29
N LEU A 14 -16.67 18.23 -3.58
CA LEU A 14 -16.18 16.87 -3.82
C LEU A 14 -16.65 16.33 -5.17
N LEU A 15 -17.91 16.53 -5.54
CA LEU A 15 -18.54 16.02 -6.77
C LEU A 15 -18.28 16.89 -8.02
N HIS A 16 -17.48 17.96 -7.90
CA HIS A 16 -17.21 18.84 -9.04
C HIS A 16 -16.38 18.09 -10.10
N PRO A 17 -16.81 18.05 -11.37
CA PRO A 17 -16.24 17.18 -12.40
C PRO A 17 -14.77 17.45 -12.76
N VAL A 18 -14.23 18.61 -12.36
CA VAL A 18 -12.83 19.00 -12.59
C VAL A 18 -12.03 19.11 -11.28
N LEU A 19 -12.68 19.47 -10.16
CA LEU A 19 -11.99 19.68 -8.87
C LEU A 19 -11.99 18.41 -7.99
N GLY A 20 -12.90 17.47 -8.24
CA GLY A 20 -13.01 16.24 -7.46
C GLY A 20 -11.82 15.28 -7.62
N ILE A 21 -11.24 15.17 -8.82
CA ILE A 21 -10.04 14.33 -9.06
C ILE A 21 -8.80 14.87 -8.33
N PRO A 22 -8.41 16.15 -8.50
CA PRO A 22 -7.25 16.68 -7.78
C PRO A 22 -7.48 16.69 -6.27
N LEU A 23 -8.71 16.92 -5.80
CA LEU A 23 -9.05 16.84 -4.38
C LEU A 23 -8.93 15.40 -3.85
N LEU A 24 -9.38 14.39 -4.62
CA LEU A 24 -9.20 12.99 -4.29
C LEU A 24 -7.72 12.60 -4.22
N ALA A 25 -6.94 13.01 -5.23
CA ALA A 25 -5.50 12.80 -5.25
C ALA A 25 -4.82 13.46 -4.05
N LEU A 26 -5.24 14.68 -3.68
CA LEU A 26 -4.74 15.40 -2.50
C LEU A 26 -5.08 14.68 -1.19
N ILE A 27 -6.28 14.13 -1.07
CA ILE A 27 -6.71 13.39 0.13
C ILE A 27 -5.94 12.09 0.27
N VAL A 28 -5.82 11.31 -0.81
CA VAL A 28 -5.01 10.08 -0.84
C VAL A 28 -3.54 10.40 -0.57
N PHE A 29 -3.01 11.46 -1.17
CA PHE A 29 -1.65 11.93 -0.92
C PHE A 29 -1.44 12.34 0.54
N GLY A 30 -2.35 13.14 1.11
CA GLY A 30 -2.30 13.54 2.50
C GLY A 30 -2.40 12.35 3.46
N MET A 31 -3.23 11.35 3.13
CA MET A 31 -3.29 10.10 3.87
C MET A 31 -1.95 9.37 3.86
N PHE A 32 -1.30 9.22 2.70
CA PHE A 32 0.02 8.60 2.62
C PHE A 32 1.07 9.41 3.38
N GLN A 33 1.10 10.72 3.20
CA GLN A 33 2.05 11.59 3.89
C GLN A 33 1.93 11.49 5.40
N LEU A 34 0.69 11.40 5.91
CA LEU A 34 0.43 11.25 7.33
C LEU A 34 0.78 9.84 7.83
N VAL A 35 0.46 8.79 7.05
CA VAL A 35 0.77 7.42 7.43
C VAL A 35 2.27 7.20 7.51
N PHE A 36 3.02 7.51 6.44
CA PHE A 36 4.48 7.36 6.43
C PHE A 36 5.13 8.32 7.44
N GLY A 37 4.77 9.61 7.44
CA GLY A 37 5.40 10.58 8.32
C GLY A 37 5.16 10.33 9.81
N VAL A 38 4.04 9.72 10.19
CA VAL A 38 3.79 9.34 11.59
C VAL A 38 4.38 7.98 11.92
N ALA A 39 4.38 7.02 11.00
CA ALA A 39 4.92 5.69 11.28
C ALA A 39 6.45 5.66 11.34
N ASP A 40 7.15 6.44 10.52
CA ASP A 40 8.62 6.52 10.47
C ASP A 40 9.27 6.65 11.86
N PRO A 41 8.89 7.60 12.73
CA PRO A 41 9.50 7.69 14.06
C PRO A 41 9.21 6.48 14.96
N PHE A 42 8.05 5.82 14.80
CA PHE A 42 7.78 4.58 15.54
C PHE A 42 8.63 3.42 15.03
N MET A 43 8.89 3.35 13.72
CA MET A 43 9.78 2.37 13.12
C MET A 43 11.20 2.53 13.66
N GLU A 44 11.72 3.76 13.67
CA GLU A 44 13.05 4.08 14.20
C GLU A 44 13.19 3.70 15.69
N TRP A 45 12.17 3.93 16.52
CA TRP A 45 12.20 3.52 17.93
C TRP A 45 12.28 2.00 18.10
N ILE A 46 11.57 1.26 17.25
CA ILE A 46 11.59 -0.20 17.28
C ILE A 46 12.97 -0.70 16.80
N GLU A 47 13.54 -0.11 15.76
CA GLU A 47 14.89 -0.43 15.26
C GLU A 47 15.96 -0.14 16.31
N ALA A 48 15.92 1.02 16.97
CA ALA A 48 16.84 1.36 18.07
C ALA A 48 16.73 0.36 19.24
N GLY A 49 15.50 -0.09 19.56
CA GLY A 49 15.27 -1.14 20.54
C GLY A 49 15.90 -2.48 20.14
N GLN A 50 15.81 -2.85 18.86
CA GLN A 50 16.43 -4.06 18.33
C GLN A 50 17.95 -3.98 18.40
N GLU A 51 18.54 -2.83 18.06
CA GLU A 51 19.98 -2.61 18.12
C GLU A 51 20.50 -2.68 19.58
N ALA A 52 19.75 -2.12 20.54
CA ALA A 52 20.07 -2.22 21.95
C ALA A 52 20.02 -3.67 22.47
N ILE A 53 19.03 -4.45 22.04
CA ILE A 53 18.93 -5.88 22.37
C ILE A 53 20.06 -6.67 21.70
N GLY A 54 20.33 -6.39 20.43
CA GLY A 54 21.40 -7.00 19.65
C GLY A 54 22.74 -6.82 20.34
N SER A 55 23.15 -5.56 20.59
CA SER A 55 24.40 -5.22 21.31
C SER A 55 24.47 -5.82 22.72
N GLY A 56 23.34 -5.92 23.44
CA GLY A 56 23.27 -6.63 24.72
C GLY A 56 23.61 -8.12 24.60
N ILE A 57 23.10 -8.81 23.57
CA ILE A 57 23.41 -10.22 23.28
C ILE A 57 24.88 -10.38 22.88
N GLU A 58 25.43 -9.43 22.13
CA GLU A 58 26.85 -9.41 21.75
C GLU A 58 27.79 -9.32 22.95
N ALA A 59 27.40 -8.56 23.98
CA ALA A 59 28.20 -8.38 25.19
C ALA A 59 28.25 -9.62 26.09
N ILE A 60 27.22 -10.47 26.03
CA ILE A 60 27.06 -11.64 26.91
C ILE A 60 27.52 -12.94 26.22
N THR A 61 27.56 -12.95 24.88
CA THR A 61 27.77 -14.17 24.09
C THR A 61 29.09 -14.14 23.31
N SER A 62 29.89 -15.21 23.42
CA SER A 62 31.10 -15.39 22.62
C SER A 62 30.78 -15.49 21.12
N PRO A 63 31.68 -15.03 20.22
CA PRO A 63 31.49 -15.15 18.78
C PRO A 63 31.27 -16.62 18.37
N GLY A 64 30.19 -16.89 17.63
CA GLY A 64 29.86 -18.25 17.18
C GLY A 64 28.46 -18.34 16.57
N ALA A 65 28.11 -19.53 16.06
CA ALA A 65 26.84 -19.78 15.37
C ALA A 65 25.60 -19.47 16.23
N LEU A 66 25.69 -19.64 17.55
CA LEU A 66 24.63 -19.25 18.49
C LEU A 66 24.37 -17.74 18.48
N ARG A 67 25.42 -16.90 18.50
CA ARG A 67 25.27 -15.43 18.47
C ARG A 67 24.59 -14.97 17.18
N SER A 68 25.04 -15.48 16.02
CA SER A 68 24.42 -15.16 14.73
C SER A 68 22.98 -15.64 14.66
N PHE A 69 22.66 -16.82 15.20
CA PHE A 69 21.27 -17.29 15.24
C PHE A 69 20.36 -16.41 16.10
N LEU A 70 20.82 -15.98 17.28
CA LEU A 70 20.03 -15.09 18.13
C LEU A 70 19.84 -13.69 17.52
N ILE A 71 20.90 -13.09 16.99
CA ILE A 71 20.86 -11.72 16.46
C ILE A 71 20.20 -11.69 15.09
N ASP A 72 20.73 -12.44 14.12
CA ASP A 72 20.23 -12.41 12.74
C ASP A 72 18.94 -13.22 12.57
N GLY A 73 18.80 -14.32 13.30
CA GLY A 73 17.62 -15.18 13.21
C GLY A 73 16.43 -14.65 14.00
N ILE A 74 16.61 -14.42 15.31
CA ILE A 74 15.50 -14.06 16.20
C ILE A 74 15.29 -12.55 16.25
N VAL A 75 16.32 -11.78 16.61
CA VAL A 75 16.16 -10.32 16.83
C VAL A 75 15.85 -9.61 15.52
N ASN A 76 16.65 -9.79 14.48
CA ASN A 76 16.41 -9.18 13.17
C ASN A 76 15.17 -9.78 12.48
N GLY A 77 14.94 -11.10 12.61
CA GLY A 77 13.77 -11.76 12.04
C GLY A 77 12.45 -11.24 12.61
N VAL A 78 12.26 -11.35 13.93
CA VAL A 78 11.05 -10.83 14.61
C VAL A 78 11.00 -9.31 14.52
N GLY A 79 12.16 -8.66 14.58
CA GLY A 79 12.31 -7.23 14.49
C GLY A 79 11.76 -6.66 13.19
N SER A 80 12.06 -7.28 12.06
CA SER A 80 11.54 -6.85 10.76
C SER A 80 10.01 -6.82 10.72
N VAL A 81 9.34 -7.81 11.34
CA VAL A 81 7.87 -7.86 11.41
C VAL A 81 7.32 -6.77 12.34
N LEU A 82 7.98 -6.54 13.48
CA LEU A 82 7.57 -5.52 14.45
C LEU A 82 7.69 -4.10 13.89
N VAL A 83 8.72 -3.82 13.08
CA VAL A 83 8.92 -2.51 12.44
C VAL A 83 7.77 -2.19 11.49
N PHE A 84 7.19 -3.16 10.79
CA PHE A 84 6.05 -2.89 9.91
C PHE A 84 4.71 -2.72 10.64
N LEU A 85 4.62 -3.11 11.91
CA LEU A 85 3.36 -3.13 12.65
C LEU A 85 2.75 -1.72 12.83
N PRO A 86 3.50 -0.66 13.23
CA PRO A 86 2.96 0.70 13.34
C PRO A 86 2.39 1.21 12.01
N GLN A 87 3.12 0.98 10.91
CA GLN A 87 2.71 1.40 9.57
C GLN A 87 1.39 0.75 9.15
N ILE A 88 1.26 -0.57 9.35
CA ILE A 88 0.03 -1.32 9.01
C ILE A 88 -1.13 -0.88 9.90
N ALA A 89 -0.92 -0.77 11.22
CA ALA A 89 -1.95 -0.36 12.16
C ALA A 89 -2.49 1.04 11.83
N LEU A 90 -1.61 1.99 11.52
CA LEU A 90 -1.98 3.35 11.17
C LEU A 90 -2.72 3.41 9.83
N LEU A 91 -2.28 2.64 8.84
CA LEU A 91 -2.96 2.52 7.56
C LEU A 91 -4.38 1.96 7.72
N ILE A 92 -4.56 0.88 8.50
CA ILE A 92 -5.88 0.30 8.77
C ILE A 92 -6.77 1.29 9.52
N ALA A 93 -6.22 2.02 10.49
CA ALA A 93 -6.95 3.06 11.22
C ALA A 93 -7.44 4.18 10.27
N MET A 94 -6.56 4.68 9.39
CA MET A 94 -6.93 5.72 8.42
C MET A 94 -7.99 5.25 7.43
N VAL A 95 -7.84 4.04 6.89
CA VAL A 95 -8.84 3.45 5.97
C VAL A 95 -10.20 3.29 6.68
N SER A 96 -10.19 2.87 7.95
CA SER A 96 -11.41 2.77 8.76
C SER A 96 -12.09 4.12 8.97
N VAL A 97 -11.33 5.20 9.13
CA VAL A 97 -11.86 6.57 9.20
C VAL A 97 -12.42 7.02 7.84
N LEU A 98 -11.75 6.72 6.73
CA LEU A 98 -12.24 7.01 5.37
C LEU A 98 -13.52 6.22 5.03
N GLU A 99 -13.64 5.02 5.56
CA GLU A 99 -14.83 4.18 5.45
C GLU A 99 -15.99 4.74 6.28
N ALA A 100 -15.74 5.09 7.56
CA ALA A 100 -16.75 5.65 8.46
C ALA A 100 -17.27 7.02 8.00
N SER A 101 -16.44 7.79 7.29
CA SER A 101 -16.85 9.07 6.68
C SER A 101 -17.64 8.92 5.38
N GLY A 102 -17.82 7.71 4.85
CA GLY A 102 -18.50 7.46 3.58
C GLY A 102 -17.75 7.99 2.34
N TYR A 103 -16.51 8.46 2.52
CA TYR A 103 -15.71 9.04 1.45
C TYR A 103 -15.36 8.02 0.37
N MET A 104 -15.13 6.76 0.77
CA MET A 104 -14.89 5.63 -0.14
C MET A 104 -16.02 5.46 -1.17
N ALA A 105 -17.28 5.61 -0.76
CA ALA A 105 -18.44 5.52 -1.67
C ALA A 105 -18.51 6.69 -2.66
N ARG A 106 -18.12 7.90 -2.22
CA ARG A 106 -18.09 9.10 -3.08
C ARG A 106 -16.91 9.10 -4.05
N ALA A 107 -15.74 8.67 -3.60
CA ALA A 107 -14.54 8.53 -4.43
C ALA A 107 -14.76 7.54 -5.58
N ALA A 108 -15.45 6.43 -5.31
CA ALA A 108 -15.87 5.46 -6.32
C ALA A 108 -16.74 6.10 -7.42
N TYR A 109 -17.75 6.87 -7.04
CA TYR A 109 -18.65 7.55 -7.98
C TYR A 109 -17.94 8.59 -8.86
N LEU A 110 -17.02 9.37 -8.27
CA LEU A 110 -16.21 10.36 -8.98
C LEU A 110 -15.30 9.73 -10.03
N LEU A 111 -14.63 8.63 -9.69
CA LEU A 111 -13.74 7.92 -10.60
C LEU A 111 -14.52 7.20 -11.71
N ASP A 112 -15.72 6.67 -11.45
CA ASP A 112 -16.58 6.06 -12.47
C ASP A 112 -16.95 7.06 -13.58
N ARG A 113 -17.17 8.33 -13.24
CA ARG A 113 -17.48 9.39 -14.21
C ARG A 113 -16.31 9.75 -15.12
N VAL A 114 -15.08 9.59 -14.65
CA VAL A 114 -13.85 9.97 -15.37
C VAL A 114 -13.38 8.82 -16.25
N LEU A 115 -13.31 7.61 -15.69
CA LEU A 115 -12.91 6.41 -16.42
C LEU A 115 -14.00 5.89 -17.36
N GLY A 116 -15.28 6.16 -17.08
CA GLY A 116 -16.38 5.88 -18.00
C GLY A 116 -16.26 6.63 -19.33
N ARG A 117 -15.54 7.77 -19.40
CA ARG A 117 -15.22 8.45 -20.68
C ARG A 117 -14.21 7.68 -21.53
N PHE A 118 -13.43 6.78 -20.94
CA PHE A 118 -12.44 5.95 -21.60
C PHE A 118 -12.91 4.49 -21.78
N GLY A 119 -14.18 4.18 -21.50
CA GLY A 119 -14.76 2.84 -21.71
C GLY A 119 -14.34 1.79 -20.66
N LEU A 120 -13.76 2.22 -19.54
CA LEU A 120 -13.33 1.34 -18.43
C LEU A 120 -14.28 1.52 -17.23
N SER A 121 -14.61 0.43 -16.53
CA SER A 121 -15.35 0.50 -15.26
C SER A 121 -14.45 1.18 -14.20
N GLY A 122 -14.73 2.44 -13.88
CA GLY A 122 -13.93 3.22 -12.93
C GLY A 122 -13.97 2.65 -11.51
N ARG A 123 -14.93 1.78 -11.24
CA ARG A 123 -15.04 0.96 -10.00
C ARG A 123 -13.83 0.06 -9.77
N SER A 124 -13.11 -0.37 -10.82
CA SER A 124 -11.91 -1.21 -10.71
C SER A 124 -10.64 -0.42 -10.45
N PHE A 125 -10.62 0.86 -10.81
CA PHE A 125 -9.43 1.70 -10.70
C PHE A 125 -9.16 2.17 -9.27
N VAL A 126 -10.20 2.45 -8.48
CA VAL A 126 -10.03 2.86 -7.07
C VAL A 126 -9.32 1.77 -6.25
N PRO A 127 -9.74 0.49 -6.32
CA PRO A 127 -9.05 -0.60 -5.67
C PRO A 127 -7.60 -0.75 -6.16
N LEU A 128 -7.37 -0.74 -7.48
CA LEU A 128 -6.03 -0.91 -8.07
C LEU A 128 -5.07 0.22 -7.69
N ALA A 129 -5.52 1.48 -7.74
CA ALA A 129 -4.71 2.63 -7.33
C ALA A 129 -4.39 2.58 -5.83
N THR A 130 -5.34 2.11 -5.01
CA THR A 130 -5.13 1.91 -3.57
C THR A 130 -4.17 0.75 -3.29
N SER A 131 -4.24 -0.31 -4.10
CA SER A 131 -3.35 -1.49 -4.04
C SER A 131 -1.88 -1.16 -4.31
N PHE A 132 -1.59 -0.13 -5.11
CA PHE A 132 -0.23 0.38 -5.30
C PHE A 132 0.40 0.89 -4.00
N GLY A 133 -0.39 1.50 -3.12
CA GLY A 133 0.08 1.89 -1.78
C GLY A 133 0.16 0.69 -0.85
N CYS A 134 -0.97 -0.01 -0.68
CA CYS A 134 -1.04 -1.23 0.10
C CYS A 134 -2.10 -2.17 -0.47
N ALA A 135 -1.72 -3.44 -0.70
CA ALA A 135 -2.61 -4.43 -1.28
C ALA A 135 -3.84 -4.72 -0.40
N ILE A 136 -3.71 -4.65 0.92
CA ILE A 136 -4.78 -5.00 1.88
C ILE A 136 -6.01 -4.09 1.73
N PRO A 137 -5.91 -2.75 1.87
CA PRO A 137 -7.07 -1.87 1.68
C PRO A 137 -7.55 -1.86 0.23
N GLY A 138 -6.65 -2.02 -0.75
CA GLY A 138 -7.04 -2.13 -2.15
C GLY A 138 -7.92 -3.35 -2.41
N VAL A 139 -7.58 -4.52 -1.84
CA VAL A 139 -8.44 -5.71 -1.89
C VAL A 139 -9.75 -5.50 -1.13
N MET A 140 -9.73 -4.87 0.06
CA MET A 140 -10.98 -4.57 0.79
C MET A 140 -11.90 -3.61 0.00
N ALA A 141 -11.31 -2.69 -0.76
CA ALA A 141 -12.05 -1.73 -1.58
C ALA A 141 -12.75 -2.37 -2.79
N THR A 142 -12.40 -3.59 -3.21
CA THR A 142 -13.07 -4.26 -4.35
C THR A 142 -14.53 -4.59 -4.09
N ARG A 143 -15.00 -4.52 -2.83
CA ARG A 143 -16.41 -4.70 -2.46
C ARG A 143 -17.36 -3.68 -3.10
N ILE A 144 -16.84 -2.57 -3.64
CA ILE A 144 -17.62 -1.58 -4.40
C ILE A 144 -17.93 -2.03 -5.84
N ILE A 145 -17.33 -3.13 -6.31
CA ILE A 145 -17.53 -3.67 -7.65
C ILE A 145 -18.72 -4.63 -7.62
N ASP A 146 -19.79 -4.29 -8.35
CA ASP A 146 -21.03 -5.08 -8.42
C ASP A 146 -20.85 -6.37 -9.23
N ASP A 147 -20.08 -6.31 -10.33
CA ASP A 147 -19.83 -7.47 -11.17
C ASP A 147 -18.81 -8.41 -10.54
N GLU A 148 -19.20 -9.67 -10.35
CA GLU A 148 -18.38 -10.64 -9.64
C GLU A 148 -17.10 -11.00 -10.41
N ARG A 149 -17.11 -10.99 -11.74
CA ARG A 149 -15.92 -11.31 -12.56
C ARG A 149 -14.91 -10.17 -12.47
N ASP A 150 -15.37 -8.93 -12.63
CA ASP A 150 -14.50 -7.74 -12.48
C ASP A 150 -13.98 -7.63 -11.03
N ARG A 151 -14.78 -8.01 -10.02
CA ARG A 151 -14.35 -8.06 -8.62
C ARG A 151 -13.24 -9.08 -8.41
N LEU A 152 -13.41 -10.31 -8.87
CA LEU A 152 -12.42 -11.38 -8.76
C LEU A 152 -11.14 -11.05 -9.53
N ALA A 153 -11.25 -10.52 -10.75
CA ALA A 153 -10.10 -10.05 -11.53
C ALA A 153 -9.32 -8.99 -10.76
N THR A 154 -10.01 -8.01 -10.15
CA THR A 154 -9.36 -6.95 -9.38
C THR A 154 -8.68 -7.48 -8.11
N ILE A 155 -9.31 -8.42 -7.39
CA ILE A 155 -8.70 -9.09 -6.22
C ILE A 155 -7.44 -9.88 -6.61
N LEU A 156 -7.45 -10.55 -7.76
CA LEU A 156 -6.29 -11.31 -8.26
C LEU A 156 -5.14 -10.41 -8.72
N VAL A 157 -5.46 -9.23 -9.27
CA VAL A 157 -4.49 -8.28 -9.79
C VAL A 157 -3.92 -7.37 -8.69
N ALA A 158 -4.70 -7.05 -7.66
CA ALA A 158 -4.28 -6.18 -6.56
C ALA A 158 -2.92 -6.59 -5.92
N PRO A 159 -2.66 -7.89 -5.63
CA PRO A 159 -1.36 -8.34 -5.13
C PRO A 159 -0.27 -8.37 -6.19
N LEU A 160 -0.54 -8.23 -7.49
CA LEU A 160 0.52 -8.16 -8.50
C LEU A 160 1.13 -6.74 -8.58
N MET A 161 0.42 -5.75 -8.04
CA MET A 161 0.94 -4.40 -7.90
C MET A 161 1.95 -4.35 -6.75
N SER A 162 3.13 -3.78 -7.04
CA SER A 162 4.23 -3.75 -6.07
C SER A 162 4.02 -2.59 -5.10
N CYS A 163 3.66 -2.93 -3.85
CA CYS A 163 3.62 -1.98 -2.74
C CYS A 163 5.03 -1.69 -2.20
N SER A 164 5.17 -0.58 -1.47
CA SER A 164 6.43 -0.15 -0.85
C SER A 164 7.07 -1.23 0.05
N ALA A 165 6.26 -2.10 0.65
CA ALA A 165 6.74 -3.21 1.48
C ALA A 165 7.48 -4.31 0.70
N ARG A 166 7.38 -4.37 -0.63
CA ARG A 166 8.11 -5.36 -1.45
C ARG A 166 9.48 -4.90 -1.90
N LEU A 167 9.73 -3.59 -1.91
CA LEU A 167 11.02 -3.02 -2.29
C LEU A 167 12.17 -3.57 -1.44
N PRO A 168 12.09 -3.65 -0.09
CA PRO A 168 13.16 -4.21 0.72
C PRO A 168 13.49 -5.66 0.34
N VAL A 169 12.47 -6.49 0.11
CA VAL A 169 12.64 -7.89 -0.30
C VAL A 169 13.31 -8.00 -1.66
N TYR A 170 12.89 -7.19 -2.64
CA TYR A 170 13.53 -7.15 -3.95
C TYR A 170 14.98 -6.66 -3.85
N VAL A 171 15.27 -5.65 -3.05
CA VAL A 171 16.63 -5.12 -2.87
C VAL A 171 17.55 -6.19 -2.24
N VAL A 172 17.09 -6.92 -1.23
CA VAL A 172 17.87 -8.00 -0.60
C VAL A 172 18.14 -9.13 -1.61
N LEU A 173 17.11 -9.58 -2.34
CA LEU A 173 17.28 -10.62 -3.37
C LEU A 173 18.21 -10.17 -4.50
N ILE A 174 18.04 -8.95 -5.00
CA ILE A 174 18.89 -8.40 -6.05
C ILE A 174 20.33 -8.28 -5.57
N GLY A 175 20.55 -7.79 -4.34
CA GLY A 175 21.88 -7.68 -3.74
C GLY A 175 22.56 -9.01 -3.49
N ALA A 176 21.81 -10.10 -3.27
CA ALA A 176 22.35 -11.44 -3.07
C ALA A 176 22.74 -12.15 -4.38
N PHE A 177 21.98 -11.95 -5.45
CA PHE A 177 22.13 -12.73 -6.69
C PHE A 177 22.75 -11.97 -7.86
N PHE A 178 22.70 -10.63 -7.88
CA PHE A 178 23.13 -9.83 -9.02
C PHE A 178 24.21 -8.80 -8.66
N PRO A 179 25.14 -8.50 -9.58
CA PRO A 179 26.09 -7.40 -9.40
C PRO A 179 25.36 -6.06 -9.29
N PRO A 180 25.88 -5.08 -8.52
CA PRO A 180 25.24 -3.78 -8.31
C PRO A 180 24.98 -3.00 -9.60
N ALA A 181 25.82 -3.20 -10.63
CA ALA A 181 25.63 -2.59 -11.96
C ALA A 181 24.32 -3.01 -12.66
N TRP A 182 23.78 -4.19 -12.33
CA TRP A 182 22.55 -4.71 -12.93
C TRP A 182 21.31 -4.53 -12.02
N ALA A 183 21.50 -4.06 -10.79
CA ALA A 183 20.44 -4.00 -9.79
C ALA A 183 19.23 -3.17 -10.26
N GLY A 184 19.48 -2.01 -10.87
CA GLY A 184 18.42 -1.15 -11.43
C GLY A 184 17.66 -1.81 -12.57
N VAL A 185 18.35 -2.54 -13.45
CA VAL A 185 17.73 -3.23 -14.60
C VAL A 185 16.88 -4.40 -14.12
N VAL A 186 17.36 -5.17 -13.13
CA VAL A 186 16.61 -6.29 -12.55
C VAL A 186 15.38 -5.79 -11.80
N LEU A 187 15.50 -4.73 -11.01
CA LEU A 187 14.36 -4.13 -10.32
C LEU A 187 13.31 -3.61 -11.31
N PHE A 188 13.73 -2.91 -12.35
CA PHE A 188 12.83 -2.44 -13.40
C PHE A 188 12.15 -3.61 -14.13
N GLY A 189 12.91 -4.67 -14.44
CA GLY A 189 12.39 -5.89 -15.05
C GLY A 189 11.33 -6.59 -14.18
N LEU A 190 11.55 -6.69 -12.86
CA LEU A 190 10.58 -7.25 -11.92
C LEU A 190 9.28 -6.44 -11.87
N TYR A 191 9.37 -5.11 -11.85
CA TYR A 191 8.20 -4.23 -11.89
C TYR A 191 7.44 -4.37 -13.21
N LEU A 192 8.15 -4.38 -14.33
CA LEU A 192 7.56 -4.55 -15.65
C LEU A 192 6.87 -5.92 -15.78
N LEU A 193 7.51 -6.97 -15.28
CA LEU A 193 6.96 -8.32 -15.26
C LEU A 193 5.69 -8.40 -14.40
N GLY A 194 5.66 -7.74 -13.24
CA GLY A 194 4.45 -7.63 -12.43
C GLY A 194 3.28 -6.97 -13.17
N ILE A 195 3.54 -5.89 -13.92
CA ILE A 195 2.54 -5.22 -14.76
C ILE A 195 2.06 -6.13 -15.88
N VAL A 196 2.97 -6.82 -16.58
CA VAL A 196 2.62 -7.74 -17.67
C VAL A 196 1.76 -8.90 -17.15
N VAL A 197 2.15 -9.52 -16.04
CA VAL A 197 1.37 -10.60 -15.41
C VAL A 197 0.01 -10.10 -14.95
N ALA A 198 -0.08 -8.90 -14.38
CA ALA A 198 -1.35 -8.27 -14.02
C ALA A 198 -2.29 -8.13 -15.22
N VAL A 199 -1.77 -7.64 -16.36
CA VAL A 199 -2.56 -7.51 -17.61
C VAL A 199 -2.99 -8.87 -18.15
N VAL A 200 -2.10 -9.87 -18.16
CA VAL A 200 -2.41 -11.22 -18.62
C VAL A 200 -3.50 -11.85 -17.76
N VAL A 201 -3.36 -11.80 -16.43
CA VAL A 201 -4.36 -12.34 -15.49
C VAL A 201 -5.70 -11.63 -15.66
N ALA A 202 -5.72 -10.29 -15.77
CA ALA A 202 -6.94 -9.54 -15.99
C ALA A 202 -7.65 -9.92 -17.31
N THR A 203 -6.87 -10.24 -18.35
CA THR A 203 -7.40 -10.61 -19.68
C THR A 203 -7.90 -12.06 -19.72
N VAL A 204 -7.27 -12.98 -18.99
CA VAL A 204 -7.70 -14.39 -18.91
C VAL A 204 -8.95 -14.58 -18.06
N VAL A 205 -9.12 -13.75 -17.03
CA VAL A 205 -10.25 -13.85 -16.08
C VAL A 205 -11.54 -13.16 -16.61
N ARG A 206 -11.41 -12.20 -17.53
CA ARG A 206 -12.54 -11.53 -18.20
C ARG A 206 -13.16 -12.40 -19.30
#